data_AF-A0A164GHV9-F1
#
_entry.id   AF-A0A164GHV9-F1
#
_cell.length_a   1.000
_cell.length_b   1.000
_cell.length_c   1.000
_cell.angle_alpha   90.00
_cell.angle_beta   90.00
_cell.angle_gamma   90.00
#
_symmetry.space_group_name_H-M   'P 1'
#
loop_
_entity.id
_entity.type
_entity.pdbx_description
1 polymer ?
#
loop_
_entity_poly.entity_id
_entity_poly.type
_entity_poly.pdbx_seq_one_letter_code
_entity_poly.pdbx_strand_id
1 'polypeptide(L)' 'MKMQPLGVPGRRQMPQFNLSDQEVSDLAAFLRWTSKIDTNNWPPNKEG' A
#
# COMPACT_ATOMS: atom_id res chain seq x y z
N MET A 1 9.97 0.75 -6.19
CA MET A 1 10.93 1.47 -5.30
C MET A 1 10.40 1.46 -3.88
N LYS A 2 11.23 1.10 -2.89
CA LYS A 2 10.96 1.28 -1.45
C LYS A 2 11.29 2.75 -1.09
N MET A 3 10.33 3.65 -1.27
CA MET A 3 10.54 5.12 -1.20
C MET A 3 10.35 5.75 0.20
N GLN A 4 9.92 4.98 1.19
CA GLN A 4 9.68 5.47 2.56
C GLN A 4 10.71 4.90 3.53
N PRO A 5 11.09 5.64 4.59
CA PRO A 5 10.63 7.00 4.95
C PRO A 5 11.26 8.10 4.09
N LEU A 6 10.57 9.23 3.94
CA LEU A 6 11.06 10.38 3.14
C LEU A 6 11.84 11.41 3.97
N GLY A 7 11.81 11.33 5.30
CA GLY A 7 12.60 12.21 6.19
C GLY A 7 12.16 13.68 6.20
N VAL A 8 11.05 14.03 5.57
CA VAL A 8 10.52 15.40 5.52
C VAL A 8 9.96 15.81 6.89
N PRO A 9 10.47 16.89 7.52
CA PRO A 9 9.96 17.37 8.81
C PRO A 9 8.46 17.68 8.79
N GLY A 10 7.74 17.30 9.85
CA GLY A 10 6.30 17.55 10.01
C GLY A 10 5.37 16.66 9.17
N ARG A 11 5.90 15.84 8.24
CA ARG A 11 5.09 14.90 7.44
C ARG A 11 4.94 13.55 8.15
N ARG A 12 3.74 12.96 8.13
CA ARG A 12 3.53 11.57 8.57
C ARG A 12 4.48 10.63 7.81
N GLN A 13 5.15 9.74 8.55
CA GLN A 13 6.16 8.82 8.00
C GLN A 13 5.67 7.38 8.03
N MET A 14 5.97 6.64 6.97
CA MET A 14 5.86 5.19 6.94
C MET A 14 7.24 4.59 7.26
N PRO A 15 7.35 3.60 8.18
CA PRO A 15 8.62 2.96 8.52
C PRO A 15 9.27 2.20 7.35
N GLN A 16 10.56 1.91 7.49
CA GLN A 16 11.23 0.90 6.67
C GLN A 16 11.01 -0.48 7.31
N PHE A 17 10.27 -1.35 6.63
CA PHE A 17 9.91 -2.68 7.13
C PHE A 17 10.93 -3.77 6.78
N ASN A 18 11.96 -3.45 5.97
CA ASN A 18 13.02 -4.39 5.56
C ASN A 18 12.51 -5.66 4.89
N LEU A 19 11.36 -5.58 4.20
CA LEU A 19 10.80 -6.70 3.44
C LEU A 19 11.71 -7.09 2.28
N SER A 20 11.76 -8.38 1.97
CA SER A 20 12.32 -8.92 0.74
C SER A 20 11.52 -8.49 -0.49
N ASP A 21 12.09 -8.65 -1.68
CA ASP A 21 11.37 -8.29 -2.93
C ASP A 21 10.20 -9.23 -3.22
N GLN A 22 10.30 -10.49 -2.78
CA GLN A 22 9.21 -11.45 -2.85
C GLN A 22 8.02 -11.01 -1.97
N GLU A 23 8.28 -10.66 -0.70
CA GLU A 23 7.22 -10.20 0.20
C GLU A 23 6.54 -8.91 -0.31
N VAL A 24 7.28 -8.02 -0.95
CA VAL A 24 6.70 -6.83 -1.60
C VAL A 24 5.82 -7.22 -2.79
N SER A 25 6.25 -8.17 -3.61
CA SER A 25 5.45 -8.70 -4.73
C SER A 25 4.16 -9.36 -4.24
N ASP A 26 4.25 -10.14 -3.16
CA ASP A 26 3.12 -10.85 -2.57
C ASP A 26 2.11 -9.88 -1.95
N LEU A 27 2.57 -8.84 -1.24
CA LEU A 27 1.71 -7.76 -0.76
C LEU A 27 1.02 -7.02 -1.91
N ALA A 28 1.74 -6.73 -3.00
CA ALA A 28 1.15 -6.09 -4.17
C ALA A 28 0.13 -7.00 -4.87
N ALA A 29 0.34 -8.32 -4.87
CA ALA A 29 -0.64 -9.28 -5.38
C ALA A 29 -1.89 -9.33 -4.49
N PHE A 30 -1.70 -9.40 -3.17
CA PHE A 30 -2.78 -9.38 -2.19
C PHE A 30 -3.67 -8.13 -2.33
N LEU A 31 -3.09 -6.93 -2.31
CA LEU A 31 -3.87 -5.69 -2.39
C LEU A 31 -4.60 -5.53 -3.74
N ARG A 32 -4.00 -5.99 -4.85
CA ARG A 32 -4.67 -6.03 -6.17
C ARG A 32 -5.83 -7.01 -6.22
N TRP A 33 -5.74 -8.12 -5.49
CA TRP A 33 -6.84 -9.05 -5.37
C TRP A 33 -7.95 -8.47 -4.48
N THR A 34 -7.60 -7.88 -3.33
CA THR A 34 -8.56 -7.25 -2.41
C THR A 34 -9.37 -6.15 -3.10
N SER A 35 -8.75 -5.34 -3.97
CA SER A 35 -9.44 -4.27 -4.70
C SER A 35 -10.44 -4.77 -5.76
N LYS A 36 -10.53 -6.08 -5.99
CA LYS A 36 -11.45 -6.71 -6.96
C LYS A 36 -12.59 -7.48 -6.29
N ILE A 37 -12.63 -7.51 -4.96
CA ILE A 37 -13.76 -8.09 -4.23
C ILE A 37 -15.01 -7.26 -4.55
N ASP A 38 -16.14 -7.93 -4.76
CA ASP A 38 -17.43 -7.24 -4.82
C ASP A 38 -17.81 -6.75 -3.42
N THR A 39 -17.57 -5.47 -3.20
CA THR A 39 -17.81 -4.75 -1.94
C THR A 39 -19.07 -3.90 -2.01
N ASN A 40 -20.04 -4.25 -2.87
CA ASN A 40 -21.30 -3.53 -3.04
C ASN A 40 -21.10 -2.04 -3.41
N ASN A 41 -20.27 -1.77 -4.42
CA ASN A 41 -19.91 -0.42 -4.89
C ASN A 41 -19.23 0.48 -3.85
N TRP A 42 -18.68 -0.09 -2.78
CA TRP A 42 -17.75 0.63 -1.91
C TRP A 42 -16.33 0.51 -2.47
N PRO A 43 -15.51 1.58 -2.50
CA PRO A 43 -15.80 2.93 -2.04
C PRO A 43 -16.52 3.81 -3.07
N PRO A 44 -17.12 4.94 -2.63
CA PRO A 44 -17.85 5.84 -3.52
C PRO A 44 -16.97 6.52 -4.58
N ASN A 45 -15.66 6.59 -4.37
CA ASN A 45 -14.71 7.21 -5.30
C ASN A 45 -13.30 6.59 -5.17
N LYS A 46 -12.34 7.10 -5.93
CA LYS A 46 -10.96 6.56 -6.02
C LYS A 46 -10.03 6.94 -4.86
N GLU A 47 -10.41 7.88 -4.00
CA GLU A 47 -9.55 8.35 -2.89
C GLU A 47 -9.55 7.40 -1.70
N GLY A 48 -10.50 6.47 -1.65
CA GLY A 48 -10.55 5.43 -0.64
C GLY A 48 -11.95 5.12 -0.19
#